data_AF-A0A1C4AJ39-F1
#
_entry.id   AF-A0A1C4AJ39-F1
#
_cell.length_a   1.000
_cell.length_b   1.000
_cell.length_c   1.000
_cell.angle_alpha   90.00
_cell.angle_beta   90.00
_cell.angle_gamma   90.00
#
_symmetry.space_group_name_H-M   'P 1'
#
loop_
_entity.id
_entity.type
_entity.pdbx_description
1 polymer ?
#
loop_
_entity_poly.entity_id
_entity_poly.type
_entity_poly.pdbx_seq_one_letter_code
_entity_poly.pdbx_strand_id
1 'polypeptide(L)'
;MVQALNVNISLAGSANAMMSPVNIQQGRIFYGDRGIEFRANTGGGYIQIPWRNVESISMEIFLNFYYRGFFIKTTDGKTFEFVGGKAKKAIAIFREHLKGSQILRRKGILERRRK
;
A
#
# COMPACT_ATOMS: atom_id res chain seq x y z
N MET A 1 -9.17 20.13 -8.55
CA MET A 1 -8.91 19.41 -7.29
C MET A 1 -9.43 17.98 -7.44
N VAL A 2 -8.69 16.96 -7.01
CA VAL A 2 -9.18 15.57 -7.05
C VAL A 2 -10.19 15.35 -5.92
N GLN A 3 -11.33 14.73 -6.25
CA GLN A 3 -12.33 14.35 -5.26
C GLN A 3 -11.82 13.19 -4.41
N ALA A 4 -12.02 13.23 -3.09
CA ALA A 4 -11.67 12.12 -2.22
C ALA A 4 -12.47 10.86 -2.56
N LEU A 5 -11.80 9.71 -2.57
CA LEU A 5 -12.42 8.40 -2.79
C LEU A 5 -13.20 7.98 -1.55
N ASN A 6 -12.57 8.06 -0.39
CA ASN A 6 -13.15 7.62 0.88
C ASN A 6 -14.04 8.70 1.50
N VAL A 7 -15.11 8.26 2.14
CA VAL A 7 -15.96 9.10 2.99
C VAL A 7 -15.47 8.99 4.43
N ASN A 8 -15.09 7.79 4.86
CA ASN A 8 -14.60 7.50 6.20
C ASN A 8 -13.16 6.97 6.15
N ILE A 9 -12.31 7.47 7.03
CA ILE A 9 -10.90 7.07 7.11
C ILE A 9 -10.68 6.27 8.39
N SER A 10 -10.36 4.99 8.24
CA SER A 10 -10.08 4.08 9.36
C SER A 10 -8.64 4.22 9.86
N LEU A 11 -7.69 4.51 8.98
CA LEU A 11 -6.29 4.69 9.32
C LEU A 11 -5.61 5.68 8.38
N ALA A 12 -4.67 6.46 8.91
CA ALA A 12 -3.79 7.30 8.12
C ALA A 12 -2.35 7.24 8.64
N GLY A 13 -1.38 7.44 7.76
CA GLY A 13 0.04 7.50 8.12
C GLY A 13 0.90 8.19 7.06
N SER A 14 2.11 8.58 7.44
CA SER A 14 3.12 9.05 6.49
C SER A 14 3.64 7.87 5.68
N ALA A 15 3.78 8.06 4.37
CA ALA A 15 4.28 7.04 3.47
C ALA A 15 5.08 7.67 2.33
N ASN A 16 5.96 6.88 1.73
CA ASN A 16 6.62 7.20 0.47
C ASN A 16 6.01 6.33 -0.64
N ALA A 17 5.47 6.96 -1.68
CA ALA A 17 5.08 6.29 -2.91
C ALA A 17 6.32 6.18 -3.82
N MET A 18 6.75 4.96 -4.09
CA MET A 18 7.94 4.69 -4.91
C MET A 18 7.54 4.65 -6.39
N MET A 19 7.34 5.82 -7.00
CA MET A 19 6.85 5.94 -8.38
C MET A 19 7.86 5.40 -9.41
N SER A 20 9.15 5.56 -9.13
CA SER A 20 10.26 4.92 -9.85
C SER A 20 11.51 4.89 -8.95
N PRO A 21 12.62 4.24 -9.35
CA PRO A 21 13.85 4.24 -8.56
C PRO A 21 14.41 5.63 -8.24
N VAL A 22 14.09 6.64 -9.06
CA VAL A 22 14.57 8.03 -8.91
C VAL A 22 13.45 9.02 -8.57
N ASN A 23 12.20 8.58 -8.54
CA ASN A 23 11.04 9.43 -8.23
C ASN A 23 10.28 8.86 -7.03
N ILE A 24 10.55 9.43 -5.86
CA ILE A 24 9.93 9.04 -4.59
C ILE A 24 9.08 10.22 -4.11
N GLN A 25 7.77 10.00 -4.02
CA GLN A 25 6.86 11.02 -3.51
C GLN A 25 6.60 10.77 -2.03
N GLN A 26 7.00 11.73 -1.20
CA GLN A 26 6.65 11.73 0.22
C GLN A 26 5.23 12.25 0.40
N GLY A 27 4.46 11.61 1.26
CA GLY A 27 3.06 11.99 1.42
C GLY A 27 2.36 11.29 2.58
N ARG A 28 1.03 11.34 2.53
CA ARG A 28 0.15 10.65 3.46
C ARG A 28 -0.68 9.61 2.72
N ILE A 29 -0.75 8.42 3.31
CA ILE A 29 -1.64 7.36 2.88
C ILE A 29 -2.83 7.26 3.84
N PHE A 30 -4.00 6.98 3.27
CA PHE A 30 -5.28 6.87 3.94
C PHE A 30 -5.94 5.55 3.53
N TYR A 31 -6.40 4.81 4.53
CA TYR A 31 -7.15 3.57 4.35
C TYR A 31 -8.57 3.86 4.81
N GLY A 32 -9.54 3.70 3.93
CA GLY A 32 -10.93 4.05 4.22
C GLY A 32 -11.93 3.05 3.69
N ASP A 33 -13.19 3.44 3.75
CA ASP A 33 -14.35 2.60 3.44
C ASP A 33 -14.40 2.11 1.99
N ARG A 34 -13.85 2.88 1.04
CA ARG A 34 -13.95 2.61 -0.40
C ARG A 34 -12.63 2.20 -1.04
N GLY A 35 -11.50 2.48 -0.40
CA GLY A 35 -10.20 2.07 -0.89
C GLY A 35 -9.02 2.70 -0.15
N ILE A 36 -7.90 2.70 -0.85
CA ILE A 36 -6.65 3.30 -0.39
C ILE A 36 -6.39 4.58 -1.18
N GLU A 37 -6.01 5.64 -0.49
CA GLU A 37 -5.62 6.90 -1.11
C GLU A 37 -4.23 7.31 -0.65
N PHE A 38 -3.45 7.88 -1.55
CA PHE A 38 -2.20 8.55 -1.24
C PHE A 38 -2.25 9.98 -1.78
N ARG A 39 -1.74 10.92 -0.98
CA ARG A 39 -1.57 12.32 -1.36
C ARG A 39 -0.14 12.74 -1.10
N ALA A 40 0.56 13.17 -2.15
CA ALA A 40 1.89 13.72 -2.03
C ALA A 40 1.85 15.05 -1.26
N ASN A 41 2.89 15.32 -0.48
CA ASN A 41 3.02 16.59 0.24
C ASN A 41 3.23 17.77 -0.73
N THR A 42 3.86 17.51 -1.88
CA THR A 42 4.21 18.51 -2.90
C THR A 42 3.85 18.02 -4.30
N GLY A 43 3.70 18.95 -5.25
CA GLY A 43 3.47 18.63 -6.66
C GLY A 43 2.06 18.10 -6.99
N GLY A 44 1.15 18.03 -6.02
CA GLY A 44 -0.25 17.63 -6.25
C GLY A 44 -0.47 16.17 -6.65
N GLY A 45 0.56 15.32 -6.52
CA GLY A 45 0.47 13.89 -6.83
C GLY A 45 -0.56 13.18 -5.96
N TYR A 46 -1.41 12.37 -6.57
CA TYR A 46 -2.41 11.57 -5.87
C TYR A 46 -2.54 10.18 -6.49
N ILE A 47 -2.85 9.19 -5.65
CA ILE A 47 -3.16 7.83 -6.08
C ILE A 47 -4.44 7.43 -5.35
N GLN A 48 -5.41 6.87 -6.07
CA GLN A 48 -6.63 6.32 -5.48
C GLN A 48 -6.84 4.91 -6.02
N ILE A 49 -6.96 3.94 -5.11
CA ILE A 49 -7.12 2.54 -5.44
C ILE A 49 -8.37 2.03 -4.73
N PRO A 50 -9.52 1.98 -5.42
CA PRO A 50 -10.72 1.36 -4.89
C PRO A 50 -10.47 -0.11 -4.52
N TRP A 51 -11.08 -0.61 -3.44
CA TRP A 51 -10.90 -1.99 -3.00
C TRP A 51 -11.19 -3.01 -4.11
N ARG A 52 -12.23 -2.76 -4.92
CA ARG A 52 -12.60 -3.60 -6.08
C ARG A 52 -11.51 -3.71 -7.16
N ASN A 53 -10.57 -2.76 -7.21
CA ASN A 53 -9.48 -2.74 -8.17
C ASN A 53 -8.21 -3.38 -7.61
N VAL A 54 -8.21 -3.86 -6.36
CA VAL A 54 -7.06 -4.54 -5.76
C VAL A 54 -7.08 -6.02 -6.14
N GLU A 55 -6.08 -6.44 -6.91
CA GLU A 55 -5.86 -7.86 -7.19
C GLU A 55 -5.19 -8.53 -5.99
N SER A 56 -4.08 -7.95 -5.50
CA SER A 56 -3.37 -8.44 -4.31
C SER A 56 -2.58 -7.34 -3.61
N ILE A 57 -2.33 -7.54 -2.32
CA ILE A 57 -1.40 -6.75 -1.52
C ILE A 57 -0.27 -7.65 -1.04
N SER A 58 0.97 -7.30 -1.39
CA SER A 58 2.16 -8.01 -0.95
C SER A 58 2.87 -7.23 0.15
N MET A 59 2.80 -7.74 1.39
CA MET A 59 3.47 -7.17 2.55
C MET A 59 4.96 -7.41 2.48
N GLU A 60 5.77 -6.37 2.65
CA GLU A 60 7.22 -6.49 2.69
C GLU A 60 7.72 -6.46 4.13
N ILE A 61 8.18 -7.63 4.59
CA ILE A 61 8.59 -7.87 5.97
C ILE A 61 10.06 -8.31 5.98
N PHE A 62 10.91 -7.55 6.66
CA PHE A 62 12.31 -7.90 6.91
C PHE A 62 12.44 -8.59 8.27
N LEU A 63 13.30 -9.62 8.31
CA LEU A 63 13.65 -10.35 9.54
C LEU A 63 12.42 -10.83 10.33
N ASN A 64 11.30 -11.14 9.67
CA ASN A 64 10.01 -11.55 10.25
C ASN A 64 9.27 -10.51 11.12
N PHE A 65 9.89 -9.41 11.57
CA PHE A 65 9.25 -8.45 12.49
C PHE A 65 9.14 -7.02 11.94
N TYR A 66 9.97 -6.64 10.96
CA TYR A 66 10.03 -5.26 10.46
C TYR A 66 9.21 -5.09 9.19
N TYR A 67 8.05 -4.44 9.31
CA TYR A 67 7.12 -4.17 8.21
C TYR A 67 7.54 -2.89 7.48
N ARG A 68 8.36 -3.02 6.42
CA ARG A 68 8.85 -1.85 5.67
C ARG A 68 7.73 -1.14 4.93
N GLY A 69 6.80 -1.90 4.37
CA GLY A 69 5.79 -1.37 3.46
C GLY A 69 5.01 -2.49 2.78
N PHE A 70 4.42 -2.17 1.64
CA PHE A 70 3.67 -3.12 0.83
C PHE A 70 3.58 -2.68 -0.63
N PHE A 71 3.26 -3.65 -1.47
CA PHE A 71 2.95 -3.47 -2.88
C PHE A 71 1.46 -3.75 -3.09
N ILE A 72 0.78 -2.91 -3.87
CA ILE A 72 -0.58 -3.15 -4.33
C ILE A 72 -0.51 -3.44 -5.82
N LYS A 73 -0.92 -4.66 -6.21
CA LYS A 73 -1.17 -5.00 -7.60
C LYS A 73 -2.64 -4.78 -7.90
N THR A 74 -2.95 -4.02 -8.95
CA THR A 74 -4.32 -3.75 -9.37
C THR A 74 -4.77 -4.71 -10.46
N THR A 75 -6.08 -4.87 -10.63
CA THR A 75 -6.67 -5.78 -11.61
C THR A 75 -6.37 -5.40 -13.07
N ASP A 76 -6.00 -4.14 -13.33
CA ASP A 76 -5.52 -3.65 -14.63
C ASP A 76 -4.00 -3.83 -14.83
N GLY A 77 -3.33 -4.55 -13.92
CA GLY A 77 -1.93 -4.94 -14.03
C GLY A 77 -0.92 -3.92 -13.50
N LYS A 78 -1.35 -2.75 -13.00
CA LYS A 78 -0.44 -1.78 -12.38
C LYS A 78 0.03 -2.26 -11.01
N THR A 79 1.20 -1.81 -10.59
CA THR A 79 1.75 -2.07 -9.26
C THR A 79 2.19 -0.78 -8.60
N PHE A 80 1.73 -0.54 -7.37
CA PHE A 80 2.11 0.61 -6.55
C PHE A 80 2.88 0.13 -5.33
N GLU A 81 4.01 0.75 -5.05
CA GLU A 81 4.81 0.47 -3.86
C GLU A 81 4.71 1.62 -2.85
N PHE A 82 4.39 1.28 -1.61
CA PHE A 82 4.35 2.21 -0.49
C PHE A 82 5.27 1.75 0.63
N VAL A 83 6.18 2.64 1.03
CA VAL A 83 7.08 2.44 2.19
C VAL A 83 6.53 3.22 3.38
N GLY A 84 6.47 2.59 4.55
CA GLY A 84 5.88 3.15 5.77
C GLY A 84 4.37 2.92 5.83
N GLY A 85 3.60 3.99 5.99
CA GLY A 85 2.13 3.94 5.91
C GLY A 85 1.44 3.16 7.02
N LYS A 86 2.13 2.86 8.13
CA LYS A 86 1.64 1.96 9.19
C LYS A 86 1.30 0.55 8.67
N ALA A 87 2.11 0.02 7.74
CA ALA A 87 1.92 -1.28 7.09
C ALA A 87 1.44 -2.42 8.01
N LYS A 88 2.06 -2.60 9.19
CA LYS A 88 1.64 -3.64 10.17
C LYS A 88 0.18 -3.47 10.63
N LYS A 89 -0.25 -2.23 10.91
CA LYS A 89 -1.62 -1.94 11.37
C LYS A 89 -2.63 -2.04 10.23
N ALA A 90 -2.22 -1.70 9.00
CA ALA A 90 -3.07 -1.77 7.82
C ALA A 90 -3.55 -3.19 7.47
N ILE A 91 -2.86 -4.24 7.94
CA ILE A 91 -3.25 -5.65 7.71
C ILE A 91 -4.67 -5.94 8.19
N ALA A 92 -5.10 -5.36 9.33
CA ALA A 92 -6.45 -5.55 9.83
C ALA A 92 -7.49 -5.03 8.83
N ILE A 93 -7.27 -3.82 8.32
CA ILE A 93 -8.14 -3.18 7.32
C ILE A 93 -8.13 -3.95 6.01
N PHE A 94 -6.97 -4.45 5.57
CA PHE A 94 -6.90 -5.28 4.36
C PHE A 94 -7.76 -6.55 4.51
N ARG A 95 -7.79 -7.16 5.69
CA ARG A 95 -8.62 -8.34 5.96
C ARG A 95 -10.12 -8.05 6.02
N GLU A 96 -10.52 -6.80 6.25
CA GLU A 96 -11.93 -6.38 6.20
C GLU A 96 -12.44 -6.27 4.76
N HIS A 97 -11.57 -5.98 3.79
CA HIS A 97 -11.95 -5.71 2.40
C HIS A 97 -11.47 -6.73 1.38
N LEU A 98 -10.48 -7.56 1.71
CA LEU A 98 -9.85 -8.51 0.79
C LEU A 98 -9.89 -9.93 1.33
N LYS A 99 -9.89 -10.91 0.41
CA LYS A 99 -9.74 -12.31 0.78
C LYS A 99 -8.33 -12.56 1.31
N GLY A 100 -8.19 -13.53 2.22
CA GLY A 100 -6.87 -13.92 2.75
C GLY A 100 -5.86 -14.30 1.67
N SER A 101 -6.30 -14.92 0.56
CA SER A 101 -5.46 -15.26 -0.59
C SER A 101 -4.92 -14.06 -1.37
N GLN A 102 -5.52 -12.87 -1.20
CA GLN A 102 -5.05 -11.63 -1.83
C GLN A 102 -4.01 -10.91 -0.97
N ILE A 103 -3.83 -11.29 0.29
CA ILE A 103 -2.86 -10.67 1.21
C ILE A 103 -1.64 -11.58 1.31
N LEU A 104 -0.61 -11.24 0.57
CA LEU A 104 0.59 -12.05 0.39
C LEU A 104 1.72 -11.55 1.28
N ARG A 105 2.60 -12.47 1.70
CA ARG A 105 3.88 -12.11 2.31
C ARG A 105 4.98 -12.17 1.25
N ARG A 106 5.64 -11.04 1.00
CA ARG A 106 6.83 -10.98 0.14
C ARG A 106 8.05 -11.46 0.93
N LYS A 107 8.75 -12.46 0.41
CA LYS A 107 10.02 -12.93 0.99
C LYS A 107 11.16 -11.97 0.66
N GLY A 108 11.99 -11.67 1.66
CA GLY A 108 13.21 -10.87 1.47
C GLY A 108 14.19 -11.55 0.51
N ILE A 109 15.15 -10.80 -0.05
CA ILE A 109 16.18 -11.36 -0.97
C ILE A 109 16.94 -12.51 -0.29
N LEU A 110 17.32 -12.35 0.98
CA LEU A 110 17.99 -13.37 1.79
C LEU A 110 17.14 -14.64 1.94
N GLU A 111 15.83 -14.50 2.16
CA GLU A 111 14.91 -15.64 2.30
C GLU A 111 14.64 -16.33 0.96
N ARG A 112 14.70 -15.59 -0.16
CA ARG A 112 14.54 -16.16 -1.51
C ARG A 112 15.74 -16.98 -1.96
N ARG A 113 16.95 -16.65 -1.52
CA ARG A 113 18.21 -17.33 -1.87
C ARG A 113 18.49 -18.62 -1.08
N ARG A 114 17.71 -18.92 -0.04
CA ARG A 114 17.85 -20.13 0.80
C ARG A 114 17.06 -21.34 0.26
N LYS A 115 16.82 -21.40 -1.04
CA LYS A 115 16.23 -22.54 -1.75
C LYS A 115 17.25 -23.11 -2.72
#